data_AF-W9SDM2-F1
#
_entry.id   AF-W9SDM2-F1
#
_cell.length_a   1.000
_cell.length_b   1.000
_cell.length_c   1.000
_cell.angle_alpha   90.00
_cell.angle_beta   90.00
_cell.angle_gamma   90.00
#
_symmetry.space_group_name_H-M   'P 1'
#
loop_
_entity.id
_entity.type
_entity.pdbx_description
1 polymer ?
#
loop_
_entity_poly.entity_id
_entity_poly.type
_entity_poly.pdbx_seq_one_letter_code
_entity_poly.pdbx_strand_id
1 'polypeptide(L)'
;MGHGEAGWWKQQFVNADVDRNGSLSFDEFKDFLHPEDSDNEEIKKWLLTEKLERMDYDKDGKLSFVEFCDHTYDIYKNYVEYETAGRRVPKPEEKFSELDLDKDRFLTVEELIPILGYLHPGELSYAKYYASYLIHEADDNKDGNLTLEEMLNHEYIFYSTVYDDSHENSEDDLHDEL
;
A
#
# COMPACT_ATOMS: atom_id res chain seq x y z
N MET A 1 4.78 6.97 -15.30
CA MET A 1 5.64 8.19 -15.24
C MET A 1 6.35 8.17 -13.89
N GLY A 2 7.51 8.83 -13.71
CA GLY A 2 8.15 8.86 -12.39
C GLY A 2 7.32 9.66 -11.39
N HIS A 3 7.16 9.15 -10.16
CA HIS A 3 6.57 9.91 -9.06
C HIS A 3 7.40 11.20 -8.82
N GLY A 4 6.73 12.33 -8.57
CA GLY A 4 7.39 13.62 -8.32
C GLY A 4 7.68 14.50 -9.56
N GLU A 5 7.48 14.02 -10.80
CA GLU A 5 7.55 14.89 -11.98
C GLU A 5 6.34 15.84 -12.07
N ALA A 6 6.51 17.02 -12.67
CA ALA A 6 5.44 18.03 -12.80
C ALA A 6 4.18 17.50 -13.52
N GLY A 7 4.30 16.43 -14.31
CA GLY A 7 3.16 15.74 -14.93
C GLY A 7 2.30 14.97 -13.93
N TRP A 8 2.93 14.33 -12.95
CA TRP A 8 2.27 13.55 -11.91
C TRP A 8 1.43 14.44 -10.99
N TRP A 9 2.01 15.52 -10.47
CA TRP A 9 1.32 16.50 -9.63
C TRP A 9 0.09 17.09 -10.33
N LYS A 10 0.18 17.30 -11.65
CA LYS A 10 -0.93 17.81 -12.45
C LYS A 10 -2.05 16.77 -12.59
N GLN A 11 -1.72 15.50 -12.80
CA GLN A 11 -2.72 14.43 -12.86
C GLN A 11 -3.39 14.22 -11.51
N GLN A 12 -2.64 14.18 -10.42
CA GLN A 12 -3.18 14.06 -9.07
C GLN A 12 -4.10 15.22 -8.72
N PHE A 13 -3.71 16.45 -9.05
CA PHE A 13 -4.57 17.63 -8.87
C PHE A 13 -5.89 17.50 -9.63
N VAL A 14 -5.85 17.05 -10.88
CA VAL A 14 -7.06 16.89 -11.72
C VAL A 14 -7.95 15.77 -11.21
N ASN A 15 -7.38 14.71 -10.65
CA ASN A 15 -8.15 13.61 -10.06
C ASN A 15 -8.82 14.04 -8.73
N ALA A 16 -8.13 14.87 -7.95
CA ALA A 16 -8.63 15.39 -6.69
C ALA A 16 -9.66 16.53 -6.87
N ASP A 17 -9.55 17.35 -7.92
CA ASP A 17 -10.48 18.43 -8.26
C ASP A 17 -11.78 17.86 -8.90
N VAL A 18 -12.63 17.29 -8.06
CA VAL A 18 -13.84 16.56 -8.46
C VAL A 18 -14.83 17.50 -9.15
N ASP A 19 -14.98 18.72 -8.64
CA ASP A 19 -15.90 19.71 -9.21
C ASP A 19 -15.31 20.47 -10.41
N ARG A 20 -14.00 20.28 -10.67
CA ARG A 20 -13.24 20.86 -11.79
C ARG A 20 -13.25 22.39 -11.78
N ASN A 21 -13.32 23.00 -10.59
CA ASN A 21 -13.34 24.44 -10.45
C ASN A 21 -11.92 25.05 -10.53
N GLY A 22 -10.87 24.22 -10.56
CA GLY A 22 -9.47 24.64 -10.63
C GLY A 22 -8.85 24.99 -9.28
N SER A 23 -9.48 24.61 -8.18
CA SER A 23 -9.01 24.77 -6.80
C SER A 23 -9.46 23.59 -5.94
N LEU A 24 -8.62 23.17 -4.98
CA LEU A 24 -8.95 22.07 -4.09
C LEU A 24 -9.60 22.61 -2.82
N SER A 25 -10.81 22.14 -2.53
CA SER A 25 -11.44 22.29 -1.22
C SER A 25 -10.67 21.49 -0.15
N PHE A 26 -11.06 21.60 1.12
CA PHE A 26 -10.40 20.84 2.20
C PHE A 26 -10.45 19.33 1.96
N ASP A 27 -11.61 18.81 1.55
CA ASP A 27 -11.79 17.39 1.30
C ASP A 27 -11.02 16.93 0.05
N GLU A 28 -11.04 17.73 -1.02
CA GLU A 28 -10.28 17.44 -2.24
C GLU A 28 -8.76 17.55 -2.02
N PHE A 29 -8.31 18.46 -1.16
CA PHE A 29 -6.90 18.58 -0.80
C PHE A 29 -6.44 17.42 0.09
N LYS A 30 -7.30 16.95 1.01
CA LYS A 30 -7.04 15.74 1.78
C LYS A 30 -6.91 14.53 0.85
N ASP A 31 -7.82 14.39 -0.12
CA ASP A 31 -7.78 13.31 -1.11
C ASP A 31 -6.58 13.45 -2.08
N PHE A 32 -6.08 14.67 -2.29
CA PHE A 32 -4.83 14.91 -3.00
C PHE A 32 -3.60 14.48 -2.20
N LEU A 33 -3.57 14.70 -0.88
CA LEU A 33 -2.43 14.33 -0.03
C LEU A 33 -2.41 12.85 0.34
N HIS A 34 -3.59 12.30 0.65
CA HIS A 34 -3.78 10.92 1.09
C HIS A 34 -4.83 10.25 0.20
N PRO A 35 -4.54 10.04 -1.10
CA PRO A 35 -5.49 9.43 -2.04
C PRO A 35 -5.91 8.02 -1.62
N GLU A 36 -5.12 7.34 -0.81
CA GLU A 36 -5.39 6.01 -0.27
C GLU A 36 -6.47 5.96 0.81
N ASP A 37 -6.65 7.06 1.53
CA ASP A 37 -7.72 7.25 2.51
C ASP A 37 -8.94 7.99 1.92
N SER A 38 -8.93 8.26 0.62
CA SER A 38 -10.09 8.85 -0.07
C SER A 38 -11.26 7.86 -0.12
N ASP A 39 -12.49 8.36 -0.08
CA ASP A 39 -13.69 7.58 -0.37
C ASP A 39 -14.08 7.61 -1.86
N ASN A 40 -13.36 8.39 -2.67
CA ASN A 40 -13.64 8.58 -4.09
C ASN A 40 -13.17 7.38 -4.92
N GLU A 41 -14.11 6.69 -5.58
CA GLU A 41 -13.80 5.54 -6.42
C GLU A 41 -12.86 5.86 -7.58
N GLU A 42 -12.93 7.06 -8.17
CA GLU A 42 -12.06 7.42 -9.30
C GLU A 42 -10.60 7.58 -8.86
N ILE A 43 -10.37 8.13 -7.66
CA ILE A 43 -9.02 8.25 -7.08
C ILE A 43 -8.47 6.85 -6.75
N LYS A 44 -9.29 5.97 -6.18
CA LYS A 44 -8.92 4.57 -5.92
C LYS A 44 -8.57 3.82 -7.20
N LYS A 45 -9.38 3.98 -8.26
CA LYS A 45 -9.12 3.36 -9.57
C LYS A 45 -7.85 3.90 -10.20
N TRP A 46 -7.60 5.21 -10.14
CA TRP A 46 -6.36 5.80 -10.63
C TRP A 46 -5.14 5.25 -9.88
N LEU A 47 -5.17 5.23 -8.54
CA LEU A 47 -4.10 4.65 -7.73
C LEU A 47 -3.81 3.20 -8.13
N LEU A 48 -4.84 2.37 -8.23
CA LEU A 48 -4.68 0.97 -8.65
C LEU A 48 -4.16 0.85 -10.07
N THR A 49 -4.58 1.71 -11.00
CA THR A 49 -4.07 1.71 -12.37
C THR A 49 -2.57 1.98 -12.38
N GLU A 50 -2.11 2.99 -11.63
CA GLU A 50 -0.67 3.30 -11.52
C GLU A 50 0.16 2.17 -10.90
N LYS A 51 -0.41 1.42 -9.93
CA LYS A 51 0.24 0.21 -9.39
C LYS A 51 0.21 -0.93 -10.39
N LEU A 52 -0.92 -1.13 -11.07
CA LEU A 52 -1.09 -2.18 -12.05
C LEU A 52 -0.11 -2.01 -13.21
N GLU A 53 0.07 -0.79 -13.74
CA GLU A 53 1.04 -0.53 -14.83
C GLU A 53 2.48 -0.96 -14.52
N ARG A 54 2.85 -1.04 -13.24
CA ARG A 54 4.17 -1.52 -12.81
C ARG A 54 4.23 -3.04 -12.64
N MET A 55 3.12 -3.65 -12.24
CA MET A 55 3.01 -5.10 -11.98
C MET A 55 2.63 -5.91 -13.24
N ASP A 56 1.98 -5.25 -14.20
CA ASP A 56 1.59 -5.77 -15.51
C ASP A 56 2.81 -5.77 -16.45
N TYR A 57 3.42 -6.94 -16.61
CA TYR A 57 4.64 -7.11 -17.39
C TYR A 57 4.36 -7.18 -18.89
N ASP A 58 3.25 -7.81 -19.28
CA ASP A 58 2.89 -7.99 -20.68
C ASP A 58 2.11 -6.80 -21.27
N LYS A 59 1.70 -5.87 -20.40
CA LYS A 59 1.03 -4.59 -20.71
C LYS A 59 -0.34 -4.78 -21.35
N ASP A 60 -1.06 -5.83 -20.95
CA ASP A 60 -2.42 -6.07 -21.42
C ASP A 60 -3.49 -5.27 -20.64
N GLY A 61 -3.07 -4.55 -19.59
CA GLY A 61 -3.92 -3.72 -18.74
C GLY A 61 -4.66 -4.50 -17.65
N LYS A 62 -4.28 -5.76 -17.42
CA LYS A 62 -4.82 -6.65 -16.41
C LYS A 62 -3.69 -7.39 -15.70
N LEU A 63 -4.01 -8.09 -14.61
CA LEU A 63 -3.06 -8.99 -13.96
C LEU A 63 -3.44 -10.44 -14.21
N SER A 64 -2.55 -11.18 -14.85
CA SER A 64 -2.63 -12.64 -14.89
C SER A 64 -2.34 -13.24 -13.51
N PHE A 65 -2.71 -14.50 -13.31
CA PHE A 65 -2.41 -15.22 -12.06
C PHE A 65 -0.91 -15.23 -11.71
N VAL A 66 -0.05 -15.30 -12.72
CA VAL A 66 1.41 -15.32 -12.53
C VAL A 66 1.89 -13.96 -12.00
N GLU A 67 1.47 -12.87 -12.64
CA GLU A 67 1.84 -11.50 -12.24
C GLU A 67 1.28 -11.15 -10.85
N PHE A 68 0.06 -11.60 -10.56
CA PHE A 68 -0.52 -11.46 -9.24
C PHE A 68 0.32 -12.18 -8.17
N CYS A 69 0.80 -13.40 -8.44
CA CYS A 69 1.61 -14.14 -7.46
C CYS A 69 2.97 -13.51 -7.23
N ASP A 70 3.63 -13.02 -8.29
CA ASP A 70 5.00 -12.52 -8.21
C ASP A 70 5.14 -11.17 -7.49
N HIS A 71 4.07 -10.36 -7.44
CA HIS A 71 4.12 -9.03 -6.81
C HIS A 71 2.96 -8.76 -5.87
N THR A 72 1.73 -8.75 -6.40
CA THR A 72 0.54 -8.28 -5.67
C THR A 72 0.24 -9.15 -4.44
N TYR A 73 0.39 -10.46 -4.57
CA TYR A 73 0.10 -11.41 -3.51
C TYR A 73 1.12 -11.33 -2.38
N ASP A 74 2.41 -11.14 -2.67
CA ASP A 74 3.44 -11.02 -1.63
C ASP A 74 3.21 -9.77 -0.77
N ILE A 75 2.85 -8.64 -1.38
CA ILE A 75 2.44 -7.43 -0.64
C ILE A 75 1.23 -7.73 0.24
N TYR A 76 0.16 -8.27 -0.33
CA TYR A 76 -1.06 -8.63 0.39
C TYR A 76 -0.79 -9.60 1.56
N LYS A 77 0.01 -10.64 1.30
CA LYS A 77 0.36 -11.68 2.25
C LYS A 77 1.11 -11.09 3.45
N ASN A 78 2.09 -10.22 3.23
CA ASN A 78 2.85 -9.60 4.31
C ASN A 78 1.89 -8.87 5.28
N TYR A 79 1.03 -7.98 4.79
CA TYR A 79 0.11 -7.26 5.67
C TYR A 79 -0.89 -8.20 6.39
N VAL A 80 -1.44 -9.20 5.70
CA VAL A 80 -2.40 -10.14 6.30
C VAL A 80 -1.74 -11.09 7.31
N GLU A 81 -0.49 -11.49 7.08
CA GLU A 81 0.28 -12.28 8.04
C GLU A 81 0.44 -11.53 9.36
N TYR A 82 0.73 -10.24 9.30
CA TYR A 82 0.83 -9.40 10.50
C TYR A 82 -0.53 -9.15 11.15
N GLU A 83 -1.55 -8.79 10.37
CA GLU A 83 -2.91 -8.53 10.89
C GLU A 83 -3.48 -9.77 11.61
N THR A 84 -3.22 -10.97 11.06
CA THR A 84 -3.76 -12.22 11.61
C THR A 84 -2.80 -12.95 12.55
N ALA A 85 -1.62 -12.40 12.80
CA ALA A 85 -0.51 -13.07 13.50
C ALA A 85 -0.24 -14.48 12.94
N GLY A 86 -0.24 -14.62 11.61
CA GLY A 86 0.01 -15.85 10.86
C GLY A 86 -1.08 -16.93 10.98
N ARG A 87 -2.22 -16.65 11.62
CA ARG A 87 -3.24 -17.68 11.88
C ARG A 87 -4.07 -18.04 10.65
N ARG A 88 -4.26 -17.10 9.71
CA ARG A 88 -5.08 -17.35 8.52
C ARG A 88 -4.70 -16.42 7.38
N VAL A 89 -3.83 -16.94 6.51
CA VAL A 89 -3.46 -16.29 5.26
C VAL A 89 -4.11 -17.08 4.12
N PRO A 90 -4.98 -16.46 3.31
CA PRO A 90 -5.54 -17.11 2.12
C PRO A 90 -4.42 -17.46 1.14
N LYS A 91 -4.50 -18.62 0.49
CA LYS A 91 -3.57 -18.97 -0.59
C LYS A 91 -3.74 -18.04 -1.80
N PRO A 92 -2.72 -17.89 -2.66
CA PRO A 92 -2.83 -17.03 -3.84
C PRO A 92 -3.97 -17.46 -4.75
N GLU A 93 -4.21 -18.76 -4.93
CA GLU A 93 -5.32 -19.28 -5.75
C GLU A 93 -6.69 -18.93 -5.16
N GLU A 94 -6.81 -19.00 -3.83
CA GLU A 94 -8.05 -18.67 -3.13
C GLU A 94 -8.35 -17.18 -3.25
N LYS A 95 -7.34 -16.33 -3.03
CA LYS A 95 -7.53 -14.88 -3.09
C LYS A 95 -7.75 -14.41 -4.53
N PHE A 96 -7.02 -14.94 -5.49
CA PHE A 96 -7.23 -14.64 -6.90
C PHE A 96 -8.65 -15.01 -7.34
N SER A 97 -9.12 -16.21 -6.99
CA SER A 97 -10.48 -16.65 -7.33
C SER A 97 -11.59 -15.87 -6.62
N GLU A 98 -11.28 -15.23 -5.49
CA GLU A 98 -12.21 -14.33 -4.78
C GLU A 98 -12.33 -12.97 -5.48
N LEU A 99 -11.23 -12.48 -6.05
CA LEU A 99 -11.17 -11.19 -6.75
C LEU A 99 -11.66 -11.29 -8.20
N ASP A 100 -11.39 -12.41 -8.88
CA ASP A 100 -11.84 -12.71 -10.25
C ASP A 100 -13.35 -12.98 -10.29
N LEU A 101 -14.14 -11.91 -10.39
CA LEU A 101 -15.60 -11.95 -10.29
C LEU A 101 -16.23 -12.50 -11.57
N ASP A 102 -15.65 -12.14 -12.73
CA ASP A 102 -16.15 -12.56 -14.04
C ASP A 102 -15.58 -13.90 -14.53
N LYS A 103 -14.55 -14.42 -13.85
CA LYS A 103 -13.90 -15.71 -14.08
C LYS A 103 -13.16 -15.77 -15.41
N ASP A 104 -12.67 -14.63 -15.91
CA ASP A 104 -11.87 -14.54 -17.12
C ASP A 104 -10.40 -14.95 -16.91
N ARG A 105 -10.00 -15.19 -15.64
CA ARG A 105 -8.65 -15.54 -15.16
C ARG A 105 -7.65 -14.39 -15.19
N PHE A 106 -8.14 -13.16 -15.26
CA PHE A 106 -7.36 -11.94 -15.12
C PHE A 106 -8.00 -11.07 -14.05
N LEU A 107 -7.22 -10.21 -13.40
CA LEU A 107 -7.72 -9.23 -12.46
C LEU A 107 -7.67 -7.85 -13.08
N THR A 108 -8.83 -7.23 -13.16
CA THR A 108 -8.96 -5.83 -13.58
C THR A 108 -8.75 -4.87 -12.41
N VAL A 109 -8.51 -3.60 -12.71
CA VAL A 109 -8.43 -2.51 -11.70
C VAL A 109 -9.63 -2.53 -10.76
N GLU A 110 -10.83 -2.80 -11.28
CA GLU A 110 -12.07 -2.80 -10.50
C GLU A 110 -12.14 -3.97 -9.51
N GLU A 111 -11.59 -5.12 -9.89
CA GLU A 111 -11.52 -6.32 -9.06
C GLU A 111 -10.43 -6.24 -7.98
N LEU A 112 -9.44 -5.36 -8.15
CA LEU A 112 -8.37 -5.12 -7.17
C LEU A 112 -8.76 -4.10 -6.08
N ILE A 113 -9.86 -3.35 -6.26
CA ILE A 113 -10.34 -2.36 -5.26
C ILE A 113 -10.45 -2.94 -3.84
N PRO A 114 -10.99 -4.15 -3.61
CA PRO A 114 -11.12 -4.73 -2.28
C PRO A 114 -9.79 -4.95 -1.55
N ILE A 115 -8.67 -5.03 -2.28
CA ILE A 115 -7.33 -5.20 -1.70
C ILE A 115 -6.48 -3.93 -1.78
N LEU A 116 -7.02 -2.81 -2.26
CA LEU A 116 -6.29 -1.54 -2.36
C LEU A 116 -5.63 -1.15 -1.03
N GLY A 117 -6.34 -1.27 0.10
CA GLY A 117 -5.79 -0.93 1.41
C GLY A 117 -4.63 -1.82 1.87
N TYR A 118 -4.38 -2.95 1.21
CA TYR A 118 -3.19 -3.78 1.42
C TYR A 118 -2.08 -3.44 0.41
N LEU A 119 -2.45 -3.08 -0.82
CA LEU A 119 -1.50 -2.71 -1.89
C LEU A 119 -0.98 -1.28 -1.76
N HIS A 120 -1.73 -0.44 -1.06
CA HIS A 120 -1.34 0.91 -0.71
C HIS A 120 -2.01 1.28 0.61
N PRO A 121 -1.42 0.86 1.73
CA PRO A 121 -1.98 1.13 3.05
C PRO A 121 -1.90 2.61 3.35
N GLY A 122 -3.00 3.16 3.87
CA GLY A 122 -2.99 4.50 4.45
C GLY A 122 -2.10 4.62 5.67
N GLU A 123 -1.77 5.86 6.00
CA GLU A 123 -0.88 6.25 7.11
C GLU A 123 -1.22 5.53 8.42
N LEU A 124 -2.52 5.39 8.73
CA LEU A 124 -2.95 4.71 9.95
C LEU A 124 -2.63 3.21 9.94
N SER A 125 -2.79 2.55 8.79
CA SER A 125 -2.49 1.12 8.64
C SER A 125 -0.98 0.90 8.69
N TYR A 126 -0.23 1.77 8.02
CA TYR A 126 1.23 1.79 8.07
C TYR A 126 1.75 1.97 9.51
N ALA A 127 1.28 3.02 10.21
CA ALA A 127 1.66 3.29 11.59
C ALA A 127 1.33 2.12 12.54
N LYS A 128 0.18 1.47 12.37
CA LYS A 128 -0.21 0.30 13.17
C LYS A 128 0.71 -0.89 12.93
N TYR A 129 1.03 -1.17 11.67
CA TYR A 129 1.90 -2.27 11.28
C TYR A 129 3.29 -2.10 11.91
N TYR A 130 3.94 -0.96 11.68
CA TYR A 130 5.29 -0.70 12.19
C TYR A 130 5.34 -0.61 13.72
N ALA A 131 4.34 0.01 14.36
CA ALA A 131 4.27 0.02 15.81
C ALA A 131 4.16 -1.40 16.38
N SER A 132 3.33 -2.26 15.77
CA SER A 132 3.16 -3.65 16.20
C SER A 132 4.42 -4.48 15.96
N TYR A 133 5.07 -4.30 14.81
CA TYR A 133 6.33 -4.96 14.46
C TYR A 133 7.45 -4.58 15.43
N LEU A 134 7.65 -3.28 15.67
CA LEU A 134 8.70 -2.78 16.57
C LEU A 134 8.49 -3.26 18.01
N ILE A 135 7.25 -3.25 18.50
CA ILE A 135 6.94 -3.81 19.82
C ILE A 135 7.24 -5.32 19.83
N HIS A 136 6.80 -6.08 18.82
CA HIS A 136 7.03 -7.52 18.76
C HIS A 136 8.52 -7.90 18.79
N GLU A 137 9.35 -7.15 18.07
CA GLU A 137 10.77 -7.47 17.94
C GLU A 137 11.62 -6.98 19.12
N ALA A 138 11.27 -5.85 19.75
CA ALA A 138 12.08 -5.25 20.80
C ALA A 138 11.58 -5.49 22.24
N ASP A 139 10.33 -5.95 22.43
CA ASP A 139 9.76 -6.25 23.75
C ASP A 139 10.28 -7.58 24.31
N ASP A 140 11.46 -7.53 24.92
CA ASP A 140 12.14 -8.68 25.52
C ASP A 140 11.31 -9.31 26.66
N ASN A 141 10.63 -8.47 27.44
CA ASN A 141 9.91 -8.89 28.63
C ASN A 141 8.45 -9.31 28.36
N LYS A 142 7.94 -9.00 27.16
CA LYS A 142 6.60 -9.34 26.64
C LYS A 142 5.45 -8.71 27.43
N ASP A 143 5.66 -7.52 28.00
CA ASP A 143 4.62 -6.77 28.70
C ASP A 143 3.75 -5.89 27.78
N GLY A 144 4.11 -5.82 26.49
CA GLY A 144 3.42 -5.07 25.45
C GLY A 144 3.82 -3.60 25.37
N ASN A 145 4.86 -3.18 26.09
CA ASN A 145 5.41 -1.83 26.06
C ASN A 145 6.91 -1.88 25.78
N LEU A 146 7.47 -0.74 25.36
CA LEU A 146 8.89 -0.61 25.12
C LEU A 146 9.51 0.33 26.14
N THR A 147 10.48 -0.19 26.88
CA THR A 147 11.39 0.62 27.69
C THR A 147 12.52 1.18 26.83
N LEU A 148 13.15 2.27 27.30
CA LEU A 148 14.31 2.83 26.61
C LEU A 148 15.47 1.81 26.50
N GLU A 149 15.61 0.93 27.48
CA GLU A 149 16.65 -0.11 27.48
C GLU A 149 16.39 -1.13 26.36
N GLU A 150 15.16 -1.62 26.24
CA GLU A 150 14.74 -2.51 25.13
C GLU A 150 14.96 -1.84 23.77
N MET A 151 14.57 -0.57 23.62
CA MET A 151 14.81 0.18 22.37
C MET A 151 16.29 0.31 22.02
N LEU A 152 17.16 0.54 23.01
CA LEU A 152 18.61 0.67 22.78
C LEU A 152 19.28 -0.67 22.50
N ASN A 153 18.82 -1.75 23.13
CA ASN A 153 19.33 -3.11 22.88
C ASN A 153 18.96 -3.60 21.47
N HIS A 154 17.84 -3.12 20.93
CA HIS A 154 17.33 -3.43 19.60
C HIS A 154 17.42 -2.25 18.62
N GLU A 155 18.36 -1.33 18.83
CA GLU A 155 18.46 -0.06 18.06
C GLU A 155 18.47 -0.28 16.53
N TYR A 156 19.10 -1.37 16.08
CA TYR A 156 19.21 -1.73 14.67
C TYR A 156 17.83 -1.87 14.01
N ILE A 157 16.85 -2.44 14.71
CA ILE A 157 15.50 -2.69 14.17
C ILE A 157 14.78 -1.36 13.93
N PHE A 158 14.93 -0.40 14.85
CA PHE A 158 14.36 0.94 14.71
C PHE A 158 15.02 1.72 13.57
N TYR A 159 16.35 1.63 13.44
CA TYR A 159 17.05 2.25 12.31
C TYR A 159 16.67 1.58 10.99
N SER A 160 16.64 0.24 10.91
CA SER A 160 16.25 -0.44 9.67
C SER A 160 14.80 -0.15 9.30
N THR A 161 13.85 -0.07 10.22
CA THR A 161 12.46 0.30 9.85
C THR A 161 12.31 1.72 9.30
N VAL A 162 13.24 2.62 9.64
CA VAL A 162 13.21 4.01 9.16
C VAL A 162 14.06 4.20 7.89
N TYR A 163 15.11 3.39 7.72
CA TYR A 163 16.11 3.57 6.66
C TYR A 163 16.18 2.42 5.64
N ASP A 164 15.75 1.21 5.95
CA ASP A 164 15.70 0.08 4.99
C ASP A 164 14.55 0.26 3.97
N ASP A 165 13.55 1.06 4.32
CA ASP A 165 12.55 1.60 3.39
C ASP A 165 13.13 2.62 2.39
N SER A 166 14.44 2.91 2.44
CA SER A 166 15.08 3.74 1.42
C SER A 166 15.79 2.94 0.32
N HIS A 167 16.04 1.62 0.49
CA HIS A 167 17.00 0.94 -0.40
C HIS A 167 16.72 -0.47 -0.93
N GLU A 168 15.71 -1.24 -0.52
CA GLU A 168 15.55 -2.58 -1.14
C GLU A 168 14.17 -3.04 -1.62
N ASN A 169 13.07 -2.26 -1.50
CA ASN A 169 11.84 -2.53 -2.29
C ASN A 169 10.91 -1.32 -2.53
N SER A 170 11.35 -0.11 -2.22
CA SER A 170 10.55 1.11 -2.25
C SER A 170 11.37 2.26 -2.85
N GLU A 171 11.64 2.22 -4.16
CA GLU A 171 11.87 3.48 -4.90
C GLU A 171 10.55 4.28 -5.07
N ASP A 172 9.41 3.80 -4.55
CA ASP A 172 8.07 4.28 -4.91
C ASP A 172 7.26 4.96 -3.79
N ASP A 173 7.68 4.89 -2.52
CA ASP A 173 6.97 5.49 -1.37
C ASP A 173 7.82 6.58 -0.66
N LEU A 174 8.49 7.44 -1.44
CA LEU A 174 8.91 8.75 -0.94
C LEU A 174 7.65 9.60 -0.72
N HIS A 175 6.97 9.39 0.41
CA HIS A 175 6.09 10.38 0.99
C HIS A 175 6.97 11.60 1.35
N ASP A 176 6.93 12.62 0.48
CA ASP A 176 7.48 13.96 0.76
C ASP A 176 6.65 14.63 1.89
N GLU A 177 6.73 14.10 3.11
CA GLU A 177 6.29 14.82 4.30
C GLU A 177 7.44 15.73 4.76
N LEU A 178 7.42 16.97 4.26
CA LEU A 178 8.17 18.13 4.79
C LEU A 178 7.29 19.00 5.69
#